data_AF-A0A022QV25-F1
#
_entry.id   AF-A0A022QV25-F1
#
_cell.length_a   1.000
_cell.length_b   1.000
_cell.length_c   1.000
_cell.angle_alpha   90.00
_cell.angle_beta   90.00
_cell.angle_gamma   90.00
#
_symmetry.space_group_name_H-M   'P 1'
#
loop_
_entity.id
_entity.type
_entity.pdbx_description
1 polymer ?
#
loop_
_entity_poly.entity_id
_entity_poly.type
_entity_poly.pdbx_seq_one_letter_code
_entity_poly.pdbx_strand_id
1 'polypeptide(L)'
;METNRGTGDTKTPSLMVSHGKEGVEKHLIYNISKKWFRILDTATLRHKKVLGSIYGWLVLVDPRNDDCCLFNPISEDLIMLPKLDSSDTYNQCILIKPPTDADCYILFNGLEQSFCRIGDEEYVTRTLEQQEEDGLNDLLAIVYFEGKIYGFNGAQHVCYYSFCGEDYR
;
A
#
# COMPACT_ATOMS: atom_id res chain seq x y z
N MET A 1 -34.14 31.74 -15.34
CA MET A 1 -32.75 31.73 -14.81
C MET A 1 -32.56 30.39 -14.12
N GLU A 2 -31.99 29.43 -14.84
CA GLU A 2 -31.64 28.13 -14.30
C GLU A 2 -30.33 28.26 -13.52
N THR A 3 -30.36 27.96 -12.22
CA THR A 3 -29.14 27.80 -11.44
C THR A 3 -28.65 26.37 -11.62
N ASN A 4 -27.64 26.20 -12.46
CA ASN A 4 -26.81 24.99 -12.53
C ASN A 4 -26.21 24.72 -11.15
N ARG A 5 -26.81 23.81 -10.39
CA ARG A 5 -26.14 23.16 -9.26
C ARG A 5 -25.19 22.13 -9.85
N GLY A 6 -23.91 22.46 -9.88
CA GLY A 6 -22.86 21.50 -10.17
C GLY A 6 -23.05 20.29 -9.27
N THR A 7 -23.32 19.13 -9.87
CA THR A 7 -23.27 17.84 -9.20
C THR A 7 -21.81 17.56 -8.88
N GLY A 8 -21.36 18.00 -7.71
CA GLY A 8 -20.14 17.47 -7.11
C GLY A 8 -20.38 16.00 -6.86
N ASP A 9 -19.96 15.16 -7.79
CA ASP A 9 -20.05 13.72 -7.71
C ASP A 9 -19.17 13.31 -6.50
N THR A 10 -19.78 13.18 -5.33
CA THR A 10 -19.07 12.79 -4.11
C THR A 10 -18.48 11.41 -4.38
N LYS A 11 -17.15 11.30 -4.43
CA LYS A 11 -16.47 10.01 -4.61
C LYS A 11 -16.88 9.09 -3.47
N THR A 12 -17.81 8.19 -3.75
CA THR A 12 -18.31 7.20 -2.79
C THR A 12 -17.21 6.16 -2.53
N PRO A 13 -16.92 5.80 -1.28
CA PRO A 13 -15.96 4.75 -0.99
C PRO A 13 -16.37 3.44 -1.67
N SER A 14 -15.40 2.73 -2.21
CA SER A 14 -15.60 1.42 -2.83
C SER A 14 -14.79 0.39 -2.07
N LEU A 15 -15.34 -0.80 -1.92
CA LEU A 15 -14.72 -1.91 -1.21
C LEU A 15 -14.01 -2.82 -2.22
N MET A 16 -12.72 -3.05 -2.01
CA MET A 16 -11.99 -4.12 -2.68
C MET A 16 -12.25 -5.42 -1.92
N VAL A 17 -12.68 -6.45 -2.62
CA VAL A 17 -12.86 -7.80 -2.05
C VAL A 17 -12.00 -8.76 -2.84
N SER A 18 -11.14 -9.48 -2.13
CA SER A 18 -10.30 -10.55 -2.65
C SER A 18 -10.79 -11.87 -2.09
N HIS A 19 -10.94 -12.90 -2.94
CA HIS A 19 -11.34 -14.23 -2.50
C HIS A 19 -10.69 -15.31 -3.35
N GLY A 20 -10.47 -16.50 -2.77
CA GLY A 20 -9.75 -17.59 -3.42
C GLY A 20 -8.55 -18.02 -2.60
N LYS A 21 -7.74 -18.93 -3.16
CA LYS A 21 -6.44 -19.30 -2.58
C LYS A 21 -5.38 -18.33 -3.08
N GLU A 22 -4.30 -18.23 -2.32
CA GLU A 22 -3.12 -17.44 -2.69
C GLU A 22 -2.61 -17.82 -4.09
N GLY A 23 -2.30 -16.81 -4.89
CA GLY A 23 -1.84 -16.94 -6.28
C GLY A 23 -2.93 -17.21 -7.32
N VAL A 24 -4.18 -17.41 -6.89
CA VAL A 24 -5.37 -17.62 -7.74
C VAL A 24 -6.58 -16.80 -7.25
N GLU A 25 -6.32 -15.69 -6.57
CA GLU A 25 -7.35 -14.81 -6.07
C GLU A 25 -8.15 -14.18 -7.20
N LYS A 26 -9.43 -13.99 -6.92
CA LYS A 26 -10.32 -13.15 -7.70
C LYS A 26 -10.56 -11.87 -6.93
N HIS A 27 -10.44 -10.75 -7.62
CA HIS A 27 -10.61 -9.42 -7.06
C HIS A 27 -11.85 -8.76 -7.64
N LEU A 28 -12.61 -8.08 -6.81
CA LEU A 28 -13.72 -7.25 -7.24
C LEU A 28 -13.73 -5.93 -6.49
N ILE A 29 -14.24 -4.90 -7.15
CA ILE A 29 -14.57 -3.61 -6.53
C ILE A 29 -16.08 -3.53 -6.41
N TYR A 30 -16.56 -3.36 -5.18
CA TYR A 30 -17.97 -3.12 -4.87
C TYR A 30 -18.19 -1.65 -4.53
N ASN A 31 -19.07 -0.99 -5.27
CA ASN A 31 -19.51 0.36 -4.95
C ASN A 31 -20.74 0.29 -4.05
N ILE A 32 -20.58 0.70 -2.80
CA ILE A 32 -21.62 0.56 -1.76
C ILE A 32 -22.85 1.42 -2.10
N SER A 33 -22.65 2.64 -2.58
CA SER A 33 -23.75 3.59 -2.81
C SER A 33 -24.61 3.20 -4.01
N LYS A 34 -23.98 2.77 -5.10
CA LYS A 34 -24.65 2.41 -6.35
C LYS A 34 -25.02 0.91 -6.39
N LYS A 35 -24.62 0.11 -5.39
CA LYS A 35 -24.89 -1.33 -5.25
C LYS A 35 -24.51 -2.17 -6.48
N TRP A 36 -23.40 -1.84 -7.13
CA TRP A 36 -22.85 -2.63 -8.24
C TRP A 36 -21.43 -3.07 -7.91
N PHE A 37 -20.96 -4.11 -8.60
CA PHE A 37 -19.57 -4.54 -8.54
C PHE A 37 -18.96 -4.66 -9.93
N ARG A 38 -17.64 -4.52 -9.99
CA ARG A 38 -16.79 -4.88 -11.14
C ARG A 38 -15.86 -5.99 -10.72
N ILE A 39 -15.80 -7.08 -11.48
CA ILE A 39 -14.74 -8.07 -11.34
C ILE A 39 -13.49 -7.49 -12.02
N LEU A 40 -12.37 -7.52 -11.32
CA LEU A 40 -11.07 -7.13 -11.86
C LEU A 40 -10.35 -8.40 -12.34
N ASP A 41 -10.62 -8.80 -13.59
CA ASP A 41 -9.84 -9.84 -14.29
C ASP A 41 -8.88 -9.15 -15.26
N THR A 42 -7.82 -8.57 -14.72
CA THR A 42 -6.74 -7.97 -15.49
C THR A 42 -5.50 -8.82 -15.38
N ALA A 43 -4.69 -8.87 -16.44
CA ALA A 43 -3.41 -9.59 -16.40
C ALA A 43 -2.49 -9.07 -15.28
N THR A 44 -2.60 -7.77 -14.96
CA THR A 44 -1.88 -7.09 -13.88
C THR A 44 -2.08 -7.72 -12.51
N LEU A 45 -3.30 -8.18 -12.20
CA LEU A 45 -3.63 -8.74 -10.88
C LEU A 45 -3.31 -10.24 -10.78
N ARG A 46 -3.04 -10.92 -11.90
CA ARG A 46 -2.84 -12.37 -11.88
C ARG A 46 -1.59 -12.73 -11.08
N HIS A 47 -1.79 -13.64 -10.14
CA HIS A 47 -0.74 -14.15 -9.25
C HIS A 47 -0.11 -13.09 -8.34
N LYS A 48 -0.77 -11.93 -8.18
CA LYS A 48 -0.29 -10.86 -7.31
C LYS A 48 -1.14 -10.78 -6.06
N LYS A 49 -0.47 -10.65 -4.92
CA LYS A 49 -1.06 -10.35 -3.63
C LYS A 49 -1.34 -8.84 -3.55
N VAL A 50 -2.48 -8.48 -3.00
CA VAL A 50 -2.82 -7.07 -2.70
C VAL A 50 -2.45 -6.80 -1.24
N LEU A 51 -1.46 -5.94 -1.01
CA LEU A 51 -1.01 -5.59 0.34
C LEU A 51 -1.79 -4.42 0.96
N GLY A 52 -2.41 -3.58 0.13
CA GLY A 52 -3.13 -2.41 0.60
C GLY A 52 -3.85 -1.67 -0.52
N SER A 53 -4.72 -0.74 -0.10
CA SER A 53 -5.44 0.18 -0.99
C SER A 53 -5.41 1.58 -0.39
N ILE A 54 -4.73 2.51 -1.05
CA ILE A 54 -4.40 3.84 -0.49
C ILE A 54 -4.44 4.86 -1.63
N TYR A 55 -5.10 6.00 -1.40
CA TYR A 55 -5.31 7.05 -2.42
C TYR A 55 -5.96 6.56 -3.73
N GLY A 56 -6.70 5.45 -3.70
CA GLY A 56 -7.30 4.82 -4.87
C GLY A 56 -6.37 3.92 -5.67
N TRP A 57 -5.15 3.68 -5.19
CA TRP A 57 -4.18 2.76 -5.77
C TRP A 57 -4.09 1.48 -4.95
N LEU A 58 -3.90 0.35 -5.63
CA LEU A 58 -3.61 -0.95 -5.04
C LEU A 58 -2.11 -1.16 -5.02
N VAL A 59 -1.58 -1.65 -3.90
CA VAL A 59 -0.19 -2.10 -3.82
C VAL A 59 -0.15 -3.58 -4.11
N LEU A 60 0.50 -3.95 -5.21
CA LEU A 60 0.55 -5.32 -5.72
C LEU A 60 1.95 -5.88 -5.59
N VAL A 61 2.03 -7.13 -5.18
CA VAL A 61 3.29 -7.87 -5.04
C VAL A 61 3.16 -9.24 -5.71
N ASP A 62 4.14 -9.62 -6.51
CA ASP A 62 4.25 -10.96 -7.10
C ASP A 62 5.32 -11.80 -6.35
N PRO A 63 4.89 -12.70 -5.44
CA PRO A 63 5.81 -13.47 -4.60
C PRO A 63 6.68 -14.48 -5.36
N ARG A 64 6.49 -14.63 -6.68
CA ARG A 64 7.27 -15.58 -7.49
C ARG A 64 8.56 -14.97 -8.05
N ASN A 65 8.61 -13.64 -8.15
CA ASN A 65 9.73 -12.94 -8.78
C ASN A 65 10.07 -11.60 -8.11
N ASP A 66 9.42 -11.32 -6.97
CA ASP A 66 9.61 -10.12 -6.14
C ASP A 66 9.26 -8.81 -6.83
N ASP A 67 8.52 -8.86 -7.94
CA ASP A 67 8.04 -7.66 -8.61
C ASP A 67 6.95 -6.98 -7.78
N CYS A 68 7.04 -5.65 -7.67
CA CYS A 68 6.06 -4.83 -6.97
C CYS A 68 5.63 -3.65 -7.84
N CYS A 69 4.35 -3.27 -7.74
CA CYS A 69 3.83 -2.09 -8.41
C CYS A 69 2.63 -1.47 -7.68
N LEU A 70 2.37 -0.21 -8.00
CA LEU A 70 1.10 0.44 -7.71
C LEU A 70 0.20 0.35 -8.94
N PHE A 71 -1.04 -0.07 -8.73
CA PHE A 71 -2.03 -0.18 -9.79
C PHE A 71 -3.28 0.63 -9.47
N ASN A 72 -3.72 1.48 -10.39
CA ASN A 72 -4.99 2.19 -10.27
C ASN A 72 -6.08 1.40 -10.99
N PRO A 73 -7.04 0.77 -10.28
CA PRO A 73 -8.05 -0.07 -10.92
C PRO A 73 -9.14 0.71 -11.69
N ILE A 74 -9.14 2.05 -11.60
CA ILE A 74 -10.06 2.92 -12.34
C ILE A 74 -9.43 3.39 -13.65
N SER A 75 -8.22 3.95 -13.60
CA SER A 75 -7.51 4.43 -14.80
C SER A 75 -6.70 3.35 -15.52
N GLU A 76 -6.45 2.22 -14.85
CA GLU A 76 -5.57 1.14 -15.30
C GLU A 76 -4.09 1.53 -15.40
N ASP A 77 -3.73 2.67 -14.79
CA ASP A 77 -2.34 3.14 -14.71
C ASP A 77 -1.50 2.25 -13.78
N LEU A 78 -0.21 2.18 -14.09
CA LEU A 78 0.79 1.44 -13.37
C LEU A 78 1.99 2.32 -13.02
N ILE A 79 2.46 2.19 -11.78
CA ILE A 79 3.74 2.72 -11.33
C ILE A 79 4.56 1.53 -10.87
N MET A 80 5.66 1.24 -11.58
CA MET A 80 6.58 0.18 -11.19
C MET A 80 7.40 0.64 -9.99
N LEU A 81 7.59 -0.26 -9.04
CA LEU A 81 8.47 -0.06 -7.89
C LEU A 81 9.72 -0.94 -8.05
N PRO A 82 10.78 -0.69 -7.27
CA PRO A 82 11.89 -1.62 -7.15
C PRO A 82 11.41 -3.01 -6.75
N LYS A 83 12.25 -4.02 -7.03
CA LYS A 83 12.02 -5.38 -6.56
C LYS A 83 12.11 -5.44 -5.04
N LEU A 84 11.14 -6.10 -4.42
CA LEU A 84 11.03 -6.18 -2.97
C LEU A 84 11.52 -7.56 -2.52
N ASP A 85 12.77 -7.66 -2.08
CA ASP A 85 13.34 -8.97 -1.71
C ASP A 85 12.49 -9.69 -0.65
N SER A 86 12.29 -11.01 -0.83
CA SER A 86 11.42 -11.83 0.04
C SER A 86 10.02 -11.25 0.18
N SER A 87 9.42 -10.88 -0.96
CA SER A 87 8.18 -10.11 -1.01
C SER A 87 6.97 -10.81 -0.36
N ASP A 88 7.02 -12.14 -0.23
CA ASP A 88 6.02 -12.97 0.44
C ASP A 88 5.93 -12.71 1.95
N THR A 89 7.02 -12.23 2.56
CA THR A 89 7.10 -11.94 4.00
C THR A 89 6.40 -10.64 4.40
N TYR A 90 6.04 -9.79 3.44
CA TYR A 90 5.33 -8.54 3.69
C TYR A 90 3.81 -8.74 3.68
N ASN A 91 3.13 -8.10 4.63
CA ASN A 91 1.69 -8.23 4.82
C ASN A 91 0.95 -6.90 4.89
N GLN A 92 1.67 -5.79 5.00
CA GLN A 92 1.12 -4.45 5.11
C GLN A 92 1.96 -3.44 4.35
N CYS A 93 1.32 -2.34 3.95
CA CYS A 93 2.00 -1.20 3.38
C CYS A 93 1.25 0.09 3.65
N ILE A 94 1.96 1.22 3.63
CA ILE A 94 1.38 2.56 3.67
C ILE A 94 2.02 3.45 2.60
N LEU A 95 1.24 4.41 2.08
CA LEU A 95 1.73 5.55 1.32
C LEU A 95 1.52 6.81 2.16
N ILE A 96 2.54 7.67 2.25
CA ILE A 96 2.44 8.90 3.05
C ILE A 96 1.78 10.06 2.31
N LYS A 97 1.69 9.96 0.97
CA LYS A 97 1.09 10.94 0.05
C LYS A 97 0.47 10.21 -1.15
N PRO A 98 -0.30 10.88 -2.01
CA PRO A 98 -0.70 10.30 -3.29
C PRO A 98 0.55 9.84 -4.07
N PRO A 99 0.55 8.67 -4.73
CA PRO A 99 1.74 8.15 -5.40
C PRO A 99 2.17 8.94 -6.65
N THR A 100 1.33 9.89 -7.08
CA THR A 100 1.66 10.87 -8.12
C THR A 100 2.40 12.10 -7.58
N ASP A 101 2.56 12.21 -6.26
CA ASP A 101 3.36 13.25 -5.61
C ASP A 101 4.84 12.85 -5.63
N ALA A 102 5.72 13.78 -6.02
CA ALA A 102 7.15 13.53 -6.18
C ALA A 102 7.87 13.21 -4.86
N ASP A 103 7.28 13.57 -3.72
CA ASP A 103 7.79 13.31 -2.37
C ASP A 103 6.95 12.24 -1.65
N CYS A 104 6.29 11.36 -2.41
CA CYS A 104 5.59 10.22 -1.85
C CYS A 104 6.58 9.10 -1.52
N TYR A 105 6.45 8.54 -0.31
CA TYR A 105 7.15 7.34 0.12
C TYR A 105 6.15 6.21 0.31
N ILE A 106 6.61 5.01 -0.01
CA ILE A 106 5.97 3.75 0.36
C ILE A 106 6.78 3.08 1.45
N LEU A 107 6.09 2.53 2.44
CA LEU A 107 6.66 1.67 3.47
C LEU A 107 5.94 0.33 3.42
N PHE A 108 6.69 -0.75 3.34
CA PHE A 108 6.25 -2.12 3.50
C PHE A 108 6.60 -2.61 4.90
N ASN A 109 5.67 -3.33 5.51
CA ASN A 109 5.82 -3.94 6.83
C ASN A 109 5.50 -5.44 6.75
N GLY A 110 6.34 -6.23 7.42
CA GLY A 110 6.33 -7.68 7.39
C GLY A 110 7.30 -8.23 8.42
N LEU A 111 8.06 -9.26 8.03
CA LEU A 111 9.23 -9.70 8.79
C LEU A 111 10.32 -8.61 8.79
N GLU A 112 10.52 -7.95 7.65
CA GLU A 112 11.36 -6.77 7.54
C GLU A 112 10.54 -5.50 7.26
N GLN A 113 11.18 -4.34 7.35
CA GLN A 113 10.60 -3.06 6.96
C GLN A 113 11.40 -2.50 5.79
N SER A 114 10.73 -2.23 4.68
CA SER A 114 11.38 -1.69 3.47
C SER A 114 10.66 -0.44 3.02
N PHE A 115 11.40 0.61 2.68
CA PHE A 115 10.82 1.86 2.20
C PHE A 115 11.64 2.49 1.08
N CYS A 116 10.96 3.22 0.22
CA CYS A 116 11.58 4.05 -0.82
C CYS A 116 10.66 5.21 -1.17
N ARG A 117 11.20 6.21 -1.86
CA ARG A 117 10.38 7.22 -2.53
C ARG A 117 9.89 6.64 -3.85
N ILE A 118 8.69 7.04 -4.27
CA ILE A 118 8.18 6.66 -5.58
C ILE A 118 9.13 7.16 -6.68
N GLY A 119 9.62 6.22 -7.49
CA GLY A 119 10.58 6.46 -8.55
C GLY A 119 12.05 6.22 -8.18
N ASP A 120 12.35 5.86 -6.94
CA ASP A 120 13.67 5.34 -6.57
C ASP A 120 13.89 3.95 -7.21
N GLU A 121 15.16 3.54 -7.33
CA GLU A 121 15.56 2.27 -7.96
C GLU A 121 15.73 1.12 -6.97
N GLU A 122 15.86 1.41 -5.68
CA GLU A 122 16.11 0.43 -4.61
C GLU A 122 15.34 0.79 -3.33
N TYR A 123 15.15 -0.18 -2.44
CA TYR A 123 14.61 0.03 -1.11
C TYR A 123 15.72 0.23 -0.08
N VAL A 124 15.44 1.04 0.94
CA VAL A 124 16.14 0.97 2.21
C VAL A 124 15.39 -0.03 3.08
N THR A 125 16.08 -1.11 3.45
CA THR A 125 15.51 -2.19 4.26
C THR A 125 16.12 -2.19 5.66
N ARG A 126 15.27 -2.26 6.68
CA ARG A 126 15.66 -2.47 8.07
C ARG A 126 15.52 -3.94 8.42
N THR A 127 16.64 -4.53 8.83
CA THR A 127 16.68 -5.93 9.28
C THR A 127 15.94 -6.09 10.61
N LEU A 128 15.66 -7.35 10.98
CA LEU A 128 15.10 -7.67 12.29
C LEU A 128 15.93 -7.11 13.45
N GLU A 129 17.26 -7.22 13.39
CA GLU A 129 18.18 -6.74 14.42
C GLU A 129 18.04 -5.23 14.63
N GLN A 130 18.00 -4.46 13.53
CA GLN A 130 17.81 -3.00 13.60
C GLN A 130 16.43 -2.62 14.14
N GLN A 131 15.40 -3.40 13.82
CA GLN A 131 14.05 -3.17 14.34
C GLN A 131 13.96 -3.45 15.85
N GLU A 132 14.64 -4.48 16.35
CA GLU A 132 14.70 -4.77 17.79
C GLU A 132 15.42 -3.65 18.56
N GLU A 133 16.53 -3.16 18.02
CA GLU A 133 17.25 -2.01 18.59
C GLU A 133 16.40 -0.74 18.65
N ASP A 134 15.60 -0.50 17.62
CA ASP A 134 14.67 0.64 17.54
C ASP A 134 13.37 0.43 18.34
N GLY A 135 13.12 -0.76 18.90
CA GLY A 135 11.86 -1.13 19.56
C GLY A 135 10.66 -1.17 18.61
N LEU A 136 10.92 -1.46 17.33
CA LEU A 136 9.96 -1.53 16.23
C LEU A 136 9.73 -2.96 15.73
N ASN A 137 10.14 -3.97 16.49
CA ASN A 137 9.86 -5.36 16.17
C ASN A 137 8.36 -5.70 16.34
N ASP A 138 7.89 -6.67 15.56
CA ASP A 138 6.55 -7.27 15.67
C ASP A 138 5.37 -6.28 15.50
N LEU A 139 5.49 -5.30 14.60
CA LEU A 139 4.39 -4.40 14.28
C LEU A 139 3.24 -5.15 13.60
N LEU A 140 2.10 -5.21 14.28
CA LEU A 140 0.87 -5.83 13.79
C LEU A 140 0.05 -4.89 12.91
N ALA A 141 0.24 -3.58 13.03
CA ALA A 141 -0.41 -2.58 12.19
C ALA A 141 0.46 -1.33 12.06
N ILE A 142 0.42 -0.72 10.88
CA ILE A 142 1.03 0.58 10.61
C ILE A 142 0.03 1.55 9.98
N VAL A 143 0.12 2.83 10.32
CA VAL A 143 -0.72 3.89 9.75
C VAL A 143 0.05 5.20 9.65
N TYR A 144 -0.21 5.97 8.60
CA TYR A 144 0.27 7.34 8.46
C TYR A 144 -0.82 8.33 8.83
N PHE A 145 -0.52 9.27 9.72
CA PHE A 145 -1.43 10.33 10.13
C PHE A 145 -0.66 11.60 10.50
N GLU A 146 -1.07 12.74 9.94
CA GLU A 146 -0.50 14.07 10.23
C GLU A 146 1.03 14.15 10.23
N GLY A 147 1.67 13.58 9.21
CA GLY A 147 3.13 13.65 9.05
C GLY A 147 3.90 12.63 9.89
N LYS A 148 3.21 11.72 10.58
CA LYS A 148 3.84 10.69 11.42
C LYS A 148 3.35 9.31 11.03
N ILE A 149 4.22 8.33 11.19
CA ILE A 149 3.89 6.92 11.07
C ILE A 149 3.73 6.37 12.49
N TYR A 150 2.62 5.68 12.71
CA TYR A 150 2.28 5.02 13.94
C TYR A 150 2.31 3.52 13.72
N GLY A 151 2.96 2.81 14.63
CA GLY A 151 2.98 1.36 14.68
C GLY A 151 2.24 0.85 15.92
N PHE A 152 1.57 -0.29 15.80
CA PHE A 152 0.98 -1.01 16.92
C PHE A 152 1.66 -2.36 17.05
N ASN A 153 2.25 -2.62 18.22
CA ASN A 153 2.70 -3.96 18.59
C ASN A 153 1.66 -4.62 19.50
N GLY A 154 1.54 -5.96 19.44
CA GLY A 154 0.51 -6.70 20.17
C GLY A 154 0.53 -6.54 21.70
N ALA A 155 1.58 -5.95 22.26
CA ALA A 155 1.74 -5.64 23.67
C ALA A 155 1.02 -4.34 24.12
N GLN A 156 0.12 -3.79 23.30
CA GLN A 156 -0.63 -2.55 23.56
C GLN A 156 0.20 -1.27 23.48
N HIS A 157 1.42 -1.30 22.91
CA HIS A 157 2.20 -0.08 22.71
C HIS A 157 1.94 0.48 21.31
N VAL A 158 1.61 1.78 21.28
CA VAL A 158 1.63 2.58 20.06
C VAL A 158 2.97 3.31 20.01
N CYS A 159 3.78 3.00 19.00
CA CYS A 159 5.02 3.74 18.73
C CYS A 159 4.77 4.75 17.61
N TYR A 160 5.53 5.85 17.62
CA TYR A 160 5.64 6.75 16.48
C TYR A 160 7.09 6.75 16.03
N TYR A 161 7.32 6.86 14.73
CA TYR A 161 8.67 6.84 14.19
C TYR A 161 8.73 7.57 12.85
N SER A 162 9.92 8.13 12.55
CA SER A 162 10.19 8.90 11.35
C SER A 162 11.22 8.15 10.50
N PHE A 163 10.88 7.91 9.24
CA PHE A 163 11.83 7.39 8.25
C PHE A 163 12.36 8.49 7.32
N CYS A 164 11.76 9.68 7.33
CA CYS A 164 12.18 10.78 6.49
C CYS A 164 13.53 11.29 7.00
N GLY A 165 14.60 10.83 6.33
CA GLY A 165 15.98 11.02 6.73
C GLY A 165 16.43 12.48 6.74
N GLU A 166 16.61 13.01 7.94
CA GLU A 166 17.78 13.87 8.16
C GLU A 166 19.05 13.04 8.39
N ASP A 167 18.92 11.73 8.70
CA ASP A 167 20.04 10.87 9.11
C ASP A 167 20.58 9.91 8.04
N TYR A 168 20.06 9.93 6.80
CA TYR A 168 20.47 9.01 5.72
C TYR A 168 20.82 9.72 4.39
N ARG A 169 21.43 10.91 4.46
CA ARG A 169 22.03 11.60 3.31
C ARG A 169 23.54 11.71 3.43
#